data_AF-A0A2N0A1W2-F1
#
_entry.id   AF-A0A2N0A1W2-F1
#
_cell.length_a   1.000
_cell.length_b   1.000
_cell.length_c   1.000
_cell.angle_alpha   90.00
_cell.angle_beta   90.00
_cell.angle_gamma   90.00
#
_symmetry.space_group_name_H-M   'P 1'
#
loop_
_entity.id
_entity.type
_entity.pdbx_description
1 polymer ?
#
loop_
_entity_poly.entity_id
_entity_poly.type
_entity_poly.pdbx_seq_one_letter_code
_entity_poly.pdbx_strand_id
1 'polypeptide(L)'
;MNLSKDKTLDLVTRCGEGDEAALKLFFESYSEDIYNFPMKIFHLSEDDAGDFFLYAFERLKTGARFSSFKGKSSFRTWFYSVLRNMLIDWQRTKRELKMTNLGKINKEGKEYATIEDEPDLRPDLVEEAQELTKHFHQVLGEIGVEKRVIFKLSYIYYLNLDEEEIQFLIEKTNLGVDEIKKKILGLRSELSKREEENIRMEDKITSLYLNILELKEKQTVTVKKAPLLPQEIDKTSQALKKKYEQRKKLLEKRKKGHFLARTPYREVADLLGITEGNVSVTLLRLIEKIQKKLKFSELSE
;
A
#
# COMPACT_ATOMS: atom_id res chain seq x y z
N MET A 1 17.84 -20.14 -5.97
CA MET A 1 19.10 -20.89 -6.23
C MET A 1 19.98 -20.87 -4.99
N ASN A 2 20.55 -22.01 -4.58
CA ASN A 2 21.63 -22.01 -3.58
C ASN A 2 22.96 -21.76 -4.32
N LEU A 3 23.43 -20.51 -4.35
CA LEU A 3 24.78 -20.21 -4.82
C LEU A 3 25.81 -20.84 -3.86
N SER A 4 26.91 -21.37 -4.41
CA SER A 4 28.06 -21.79 -3.60
C SER A 4 28.57 -20.63 -2.73
N LYS A 5 29.20 -20.95 -1.60
CA LYS A 5 29.72 -19.98 -0.63
C LYS A 5 30.64 -18.95 -1.30
N ASP A 6 31.53 -19.41 -2.18
CA ASP A 6 32.50 -18.55 -2.88
C ASP A 6 31.83 -17.65 -3.92
N LYS A 7 30.87 -18.17 -4.69
CA LYS A 7 30.09 -17.38 -5.66
C LYS A 7 29.23 -16.32 -4.95
N THR A 8 28.73 -16.63 -3.76
CA THR A 8 27.96 -15.67 -2.95
C THR A 8 28.86 -14.56 -2.42
N LEU A 9 30.08 -14.89 -1.98
CA LEU A 9 31.03 -13.90 -1.47
C LEU A 9 31.48 -12.95 -2.60
N ASP A 10 31.78 -13.48 -3.79
CA ASP A 10 32.10 -12.69 -4.98
C ASP A 10 30.96 -11.72 -5.36
N LEU A 11 29.74 -12.24 -5.49
CA LEU A 11 28.55 -11.44 -5.78
C LEU A 11 28.37 -10.29 -4.79
N VAL A 12 28.50 -10.57 -3.50
CA VAL A 12 28.30 -9.59 -2.42
C VAL A 12 29.41 -8.54 -2.39
N THR A 13 30.64 -8.94 -2.71
CA THR A 13 31.79 -8.03 -2.79
C THR A 13 31.58 -7.02 -3.91
N ARG A 14 31.23 -7.51 -5.12
CA ARG A 14 30.89 -6.66 -6.27
C ARG A 14 29.68 -5.77 -6.01
N CYS A 15 28.66 -6.27 -5.30
CA CYS A 15 27.54 -5.43 -4.84
C CYS A 15 28.04 -4.29 -3.93
N GLY A 16 29.00 -4.56 -3.04
CA GLY A 16 29.60 -3.56 -2.14
C GLY A 16 30.39 -2.47 -2.87
N GLU A 17 30.94 -2.80 -4.03
CA GLU A 17 31.66 -1.88 -4.93
C GLU A 17 30.71 -1.05 -5.82
N GLY A 18 29.41 -1.33 -5.78
CA GLY A 18 28.39 -0.63 -6.58
C GLY A 18 28.24 -1.15 -8.00
N ASP A 19 28.72 -2.36 -8.30
CA ASP A 19 28.55 -3.00 -9.60
C ASP A 19 27.05 -3.25 -9.89
N GLU A 20 26.51 -2.55 -10.89
CA GLU A 20 25.10 -2.63 -11.28
C GLU A 20 24.68 -4.04 -11.71
N ALA A 21 25.55 -4.79 -12.40
CA ALA A 21 25.24 -6.14 -12.85
C ALA A 21 25.18 -7.11 -11.65
N ALA A 22 26.07 -6.94 -10.68
CA ALA A 22 26.04 -7.71 -9.44
C ALA A 22 24.80 -7.38 -8.60
N LEU A 23 24.44 -6.10 -8.48
CA LEU A 23 23.23 -5.67 -7.77
C LEU A 23 21.97 -6.20 -8.43
N LYS A 24 21.90 -6.17 -9.77
CA LYS A 24 20.79 -6.74 -10.53
C LYS A 24 20.62 -8.24 -10.23
N LEU A 25 21.72 -9.01 -10.34
CA LEU A 25 21.71 -10.44 -10.08
C LEU A 25 21.34 -10.75 -8.62
N PHE A 26 21.77 -9.91 -7.68
CA PHE A 26 21.37 -10.00 -6.27
C PHE A 26 19.85 -9.81 -6.12
N PHE A 27 19.27 -8.75 -6.70
CA PHE A 27 17.82 -8.53 -6.59
C PHE A 27 17.01 -9.61 -7.31
N GLU A 28 17.48 -10.14 -8.43
CA GLU A 28 16.85 -11.30 -9.08
C GLU A 28 16.83 -12.53 -8.14
N SER A 29 17.89 -12.73 -7.38
CA SER A 29 18.04 -13.90 -6.50
C SER A 29 17.34 -13.77 -5.14
N TYR A 30 17.24 -12.55 -4.58
CA TYR A 30 16.83 -12.33 -3.19
C TYR A 30 15.58 -11.46 -3.03
N SER A 31 14.97 -10.96 -4.11
CA SER A 31 13.76 -10.11 -4.00
C SER A 31 12.61 -10.80 -3.27
N GLU A 32 12.36 -12.07 -3.56
CA GLU A 32 11.32 -12.86 -2.90
C GLU A 32 11.61 -13.04 -1.40
N ASP A 33 12.89 -13.25 -1.03
CA ASP A 33 13.32 -13.34 0.36
C ASP A 33 13.08 -12.02 1.11
N ILE A 34 13.37 -10.87 0.48
CA ILE A 34 13.16 -9.54 1.06
C ILE A 34 11.66 -9.26 1.24
N TYR A 35 10.85 -9.54 0.23
CA TYR A 35 9.42 -9.29 0.24
C TYR A 35 8.70 -10.17 1.26
N ASN A 36 9.04 -11.46 1.32
CA ASN A 36 8.39 -12.39 2.25
C ASN A 36 8.86 -12.26 3.69
N PHE A 37 10.00 -11.63 3.95
CA PHE A 37 10.59 -11.53 5.30
C PHE A 37 9.64 -10.95 6.37
N PRO A 38 8.94 -9.81 6.15
CA PRO A 38 8.04 -9.24 7.14
C PRO A 38 6.82 -10.10 7.42
N MET A 39 6.32 -10.80 6.40
CA MET A 39 5.18 -11.72 6.55
C MET A 39 5.58 -12.98 7.32
N LYS A 40 6.71 -13.59 6.95
CA LYS A 40 7.18 -14.84 7.55
C LYS A 40 7.66 -14.67 8.99
N ILE A 41 8.36 -13.58 9.28
CA ILE A 41 9.04 -13.39 10.59
C ILE A 41 8.21 -12.54 11.55
N PHE A 42 7.39 -11.61 11.05
CA PHE A 42 6.66 -10.65 11.87
C PHE A 42 5.14 -10.66 11.64
N HIS A 43 4.63 -11.58 10.81
CA HIS A 43 3.19 -11.74 10.51
C HIS A 43 2.52 -10.43 10.08
N LEU A 44 3.26 -9.59 9.34
CA LEU A 44 2.70 -8.36 8.79
C LEU A 44 1.81 -8.66 7.58
N SER A 45 0.94 -7.69 7.25
CA SER A 45 0.12 -7.78 6.05
C SER A 45 0.98 -7.69 4.79
N GLU A 46 0.40 -8.15 3.68
CA GLU A 46 0.99 -8.07 2.35
C GLU A 46 1.28 -6.62 1.91
N ASP A 47 0.38 -5.70 2.26
CA ASP A 47 0.60 -4.26 2.01
C ASP A 47 1.84 -3.75 2.75
N ASP A 48 2.00 -4.15 4.01
CA ASP A 48 3.16 -3.79 4.84
C ASP A 48 4.45 -4.45 4.31
N ALA A 49 4.34 -5.64 3.71
CA ALA A 49 5.44 -6.33 3.07
C ALA A 49 5.94 -5.61 1.81
N GLY A 50 5.01 -5.13 0.97
CA GLY A 50 5.33 -4.29 -0.20
C GLY A 50 5.98 -2.97 0.20
N ASP A 51 5.43 -2.26 1.18
CA ASP A 51 6.01 -1.01 1.71
C ASP A 51 7.42 -1.23 2.25
N PHE A 52 7.63 -2.32 3.01
CA PHE A 52 8.95 -2.67 3.52
C PHE A 52 9.91 -3.04 2.39
N PHE A 53 9.47 -3.80 1.39
CA PHE A 53 10.30 -4.18 0.25
C PHE A 53 10.87 -2.93 -0.44
N LEU A 54 10.03 -1.92 -0.67
CA LEU A 54 10.44 -0.66 -1.28
C LEU A 54 11.43 0.11 -0.39
N TYR A 55 11.14 0.21 0.92
CA TYR A 55 12.05 0.79 1.91
C TYR A 55 13.42 0.08 1.90
N ALA A 56 13.41 -1.24 1.75
CA ALA A 56 14.60 -2.07 1.75
C ALA A 56 15.38 -1.93 0.44
N PHE A 57 14.69 -1.99 -0.70
CA PHE A 57 15.24 -1.77 -2.03
C PHE A 57 16.00 -0.44 -2.10
N GLU A 58 15.38 0.66 -1.66
CA GLU A 58 15.98 2.00 -1.66
C GLU A 58 17.27 2.08 -0.83
N ARG A 59 17.40 1.27 0.23
CA ARG A 59 18.58 1.22 1.11
C ARG A 59 19.64 0.22 0.67
N LEU A 60 19.29 -0.73 -0.17
CA LEU A 60 20.18 -1.78 -0.67
C LEU A 60 20.72 -1.46 -2.07
N LYS A 61 19.99 -0.70 -2.89
CA LYS A 61 20.34 -0.39 -4.28
C LYS A 61 21.69 0.31 -4.46
N THR A 62 22.23 0.94 -3.41
CA THR A 62 23.52 1.65 -3.46
C THR A 62 24.73 0.74 -3.20
N GLY A 63 24.52 -0.52 -2.82
CA GLY A 63 25.64 -1.41 -2.48
C GLY A 63 26.25 -1.19 -1.09
N ALA A 64 26.08 -0.01 -0.49
CA ALA A 64 26.81 0.42 0.70
C ALA A 64 26.70 -0.56 1.89
N ARG A 65 25.55 -1.21 2.09
CA ARG A 65 25.34 -2.17 3.19
C ARG A 65 26.09 -3.49 3.01
N PHE A 66 26.37 -3.90 1.77
CA PHE A 66 27.06 -5.15 1.45
C PHE A 66 28.54 -5.12 1.84
N SER A 67 29.17 -3.93 1.87
CA SER A 67 30.55 -3.74 2.34
C SER A 67 30.80 -4.24 3.78
N SER A 68 29.74 -4.34 4.59
CA SER A 68 29.85 -4.81 5.98
C SER A 68 29.87 -6.34 6.12
N PHE A 69 29.62 -7.09 5.05
CA PHE A 69 29.69 -8.55 5.06
C PHE A 69 31.14 -9.03 4.97
N LYS A 70 31.62 -9.70 6.02
CA LYS A 70 33.01 -10.20 6.12
C LYS A 70 33.15 -11.72 5.96
N GLY A 71 32.13 -12.42 5.44
CA GLY A 71 32.18 -13.88 5.25
C GLY A 71 32.23 -14.75 6.51
N LYS A 72 32.13 -14.16 7.71
CA LYS A 72 32.21 -14.89 9.00
C LYS A 72 31.00 -15.78 9.29
N SER A 73 29.87 -15.53 8.63
CA SER A 73 28.64 -16.33 8.69
C SER A 73 28.16 -16.65 7.28
N SER A 74 27.16 -17.52 7.15
CA SER A 74 26.45 -17.62 5.87
C SER A 74 25.89 -16.25 5.47
N PHE A 75 25.88 -15.95 4.18
CA PHE A 75 25.31 -14.72 3.67
C PHE A 75 23.84 -14.57 4.08
N ARG A 76 23.06 -15.65 3.99
CA ARG A 76 21.64 -15.65 4.35
C ARG A 76 21.41 -15.28 5.81
N THR A 77 22.23 -15.79 6.73
CA THR A 77 22.17 -15.46 8.16
C THR A 77 22.47 -13.98 8.42
N TRP A 78 23.53 -13.46 7.79
CA TRP A 78 23.87 -12.04 7.89
C TRP A 78 22.76 -11.17 7.28
N PHE A 79 22.25 -11.56 6.11
CA PHE A 79 21.26 -10.79 5.37
C PHE A 79 19.93 -10.71 6.11
N TYR A 80 19.47 -11.80 6.73
CA TYR A 80 18.29 -11.79 7.59
C TYR A 80 18.45 -10.85 8.80
N SER A 81 19.66 -10.72 9.34
CA SER A 81 19.94 -9.75 10.42
C SER A 81 19.85 -8.31 9.92
N VAL A 82 20.34 -8.04 8.70
CA VAL A 82 20.19 -6.74 8.03
C VAL A 82 18.71 -6.41 7.80
N LEU A 83 17.93 -7.35 7.24
CA LEU A 83 16.50 -7.18 7.02
C LEU A 83 15.72 -6.96 8.32
N ARG A 84 16.08 -7.67 9.40
CA ARG A 84 15.47 -7.48 10.73
C ARG A 84 15.66 -6.05 11.23
N ASN A 85 16.89 -5.55 11.18
CA ASN A 85 17.21 -4.20 11.64
C ASN A 85 16.49 -3.14 10.80
N MET A 86 16.48 -3.33 9.48
CA MET A 86 15.76 -2.45 8.55
C MET A 86 14.26 -2.46 8.80
N LEU A 87 13.66 -3.62 9.12
CA LEU A 87 12.24 -3.71 9.40
C LEU A 87 11.88 -2.99 10.71
N ILE A 88 12.71 -3.14 11.75
CA ILE A 88 12.53 -2.43 13.01
C ILE A 88 12.64 -0.92 12.81
N ASP A 89 13.63 -0.46 12.05
CA ASP A 89 13.80 0.95 11.71
C ASP A 89 12.59 1.49 10.92
N TRP A 90 12.13 0.75 9.90
CA TRP A 90 10.93 1.10 9.13
C TRP A 90 9.69 1.19 10.02
N GLN A 91 9.48 0.23 10.92
CA GLN A 91 8.36 0.26 11.87
C GLN A 91 8.44 1.45 12.84
N ARG A 92 9.64 1.84 13.27
CA ARG A 92 9.84 3.02 14.12
C ARG A 92 9.46 4.31 13.37
N THR A 93 9.97 4.50 12.15
CA THR A 93 9.61 5.66 11.32
C THR A 93 8.10 5.70 11.03
N LYS A 94 7.46 4.54 10.76
CA LYS A 94 6.01 4.43 10.56
C LYS A 94 5.21 4.79 11.82
N ARG A 95 5.74 4.52 13.02
CA ARG A 95 5.13 4.93 14.30
C ARG A 95 5.32 6.42 14.58
N GLU A 96 6.50 6.97 14.32
CA GLU A 96 6.79 8.40 14.50
C GLU A 96 5.88 9.25 13.61
N LEU A 97 5.73 8.91 12.32
CA LEU A 97 4.79 9.56 11.40
C LEU A 97 3.32 9.46 11.85
N LYS A 98 2.94 8.36 12.52
CA LYS A 98 1.61 8.25 13.15
C LYS A 98 1.48 9.19 14.35
N MET A 99 2.55 9.40 15.12
CA MET A 99 2.56 10.29 16.28
C MET A 99 2.51 11.78 15.89
N THR A 100 3.18 12.19 14.81
CA THR A 100 3.13 13.58 14.31
C THR A 100 1.80 13.92 13.62
N ASN A 101 1.07 12.93 13.11
CA ASN A 101 -0.29 13.10 12.58
C ASN A 101 -1.37 13.11 13.69
N LEU A 102 -1.00 13.18 14.98
CA LEU A 102 -1.93 13.55 16.05
C LEU A 102 -2.21 15.05 16.04
N GLY A 103 -3.27 15.43 15.32
CA GLY A 103 -3.97 16.71 15.49
C GLY A 103 -3.50 17.78 14.51
N LYS A 104 -4.30 18.05 13.47
CA LYS A 104 -4.27 19.38 12.85
C LYS A 104 -4.87 20.34 13.88
N ILE A 105 -4.04 21.22 14.41
CA ILE A 105 -4.38 22.20 15.45
C ILE A 105 -4.80 23.48 14.73
N ASN A 106 -5.98 24.04 15.03
CA ASN A 106 -6.35 25.34 14.47
C ASN A 106 -5.53 26.48 15.13
N LYS A 107 -5.67 27.71 14.63
CA LYS A 107 -5.00 28.91 15.19
C LYS A 107 -5.34 29.20 16.67
N GLU A 108 -6.33 28.50 17.23
CA GLU A 108 -6.80 28.63 18.61
C GLU A 108 -6.34 27.48 19.52
N GLY A 109 -5.49 26.58 19.02
CA GLY A 109 -4.96 25.46 19.81
C GLY A 109 -5.95 24.31 20.05
N LYS A 110 -7.10 24.29 19.35
CA LYS A 110 -8.08 23.20 19.42
C LYS A 110 -7.79 22.15 18.34
N GLU A 111 -7.71 20.89 18.77
CA GLU A 111 -7.76 19.74 17.87
C GLU A 111 -9.15 19.71 17.18
N TYR A 112 -9.17 19.77 15.84
CA TYR A 112 -10.39 19.52 15.08
C TYR A 112 -10.19 18.31 14.17
N ALA A 113 -11.18 17.42 14.16
CA ALA A 113 -11.28 16.38 13.17
C ALA A 113 -11.91 16.99 11.91
N THR A 114 -11.18 17.03 10.80
CA THR A 114 -11.83 17.29 9.50
C THR A 114 -12.82 16.17 9.23
N ILE A 115 -14.05 16.55 8.89
CA ILE A 115 -14.98 15.66 8.19
C ILE A 115 -14.50 15.67 6.74
N GLU A 116 -13.48 14.87 6.44
CA GLU A 116 -13.17 14.53 5.06
C GLU A 116 -13.98 13.28 4.71
N ASP A 117 -14.71 13.40 3.59
CA ASP A 117 -15.57 12.46 2.90
C ASP A 117 -17.03 12.45 3.34
N GLU A 118 -17.73 13.54 3.04
CA GLU A 118 -19.05 13.40 2.43
C GLU A 118 -18.87 13.26 0.91
N PRO A 119 -19.51 12.29 0.24
CA PRO A 119 -19.65 12.36 -1.20
C PRO A 119 -20.52 13.57 -1.51
N ASP A 120 -19.88 14.64 -1.97
CA ASP A 120 -20.56 15.85 -2.37
C ASP A 120 -21.23 15.57 -3.73
N LEU A 121 -22.56 15.47 -3.71
CA LEU A 121 -23.40 15.02 -4.82
C LEU A 121 -23.74 16.15 -5.80
N ARG A 122 -23.02 17.27 -5.75
CA ARG A 122 -23.26 18.38 -6.68
C ARG A 122 -22.88 17.98 -8.13
N PRO A 123 -23.64 18.43 -9.15
CA PRO A 123 -23.44 18.03 -10.54
C PRO A 123 -22.06 18.38 -11.14
N ASP A 124 -21.44 19.47 -10.68
CA ASP A 124 -20.09 19.92 -11.01
C ASP A 124 -19.02 18.86 -10.67
N LEU A 125 -19.18 18.17 -9.54
CA LEU A 125 -18.24 17.13 -9.09
C LEU A 125 -18.41 15.80 -9.86
N VAL A 126 -19.60 15.53 -10.40
CA VAL A 126 -19.82 14.37 -11.27
C VAL A 126 -19.11 14.56 -12.62
N GLU A 127 -19.17 15.78 -13.16
CA GLU A 127 -18.44 16.15 -14.38
C GLU A 127 -16.92 16.08 -14.14
N GLU A 128 -16.44 16.61 -13.02
CA GLU A 128 -15.04 16.52 -12.60
C GLU A 128 -14.57 15.05 -12.46
N ALA A 129 -15.40 14.17 -11.88
CA ALA A 129 -15.09 12.75 -11.77
C ALA A 129 -14.99 12.04 -13.13
N GLN A 130 -15.83 12.43 -14.10
CA GLN A 130 -15.78 11.92 -15.47
C GLN A 130 -14.52 12.39 -16.21
N GLU A 131 -14.15 13.67 -16.07
CA GLU A 131 -12.91 14.22 -16.63
C GLU A 131 -11.68 13.54 -16.01
N LEU A 132 -11.67 13.36 -14.69
CA LEU A 132 -10.60 12.65 -13.99
C LEU A 132 -10.45 11.21 -14.48
N THR A 133 -11.57 10.50 -14.67
CA THR A 133 -11.58 9.12 -15.21
C THR A 133 -10.99 9.09 -16.62
N LYS A 134 -11.38 10.03 -17.48
CA LYS A 134 -10.86 10.15 -18.85
C LYS A 134 -9.36 10.44 -18.85
N HIS A 135 -8.91 11.38 -18.02
CA HIS A 135 -7.50 11.74 -17.88
C HIS A 135 -6.68 10.55 -17.34
N PHE A 136 -7.22 9.81 -16.37
CA PHE A 136 -6.59 8.58 -15.87
C PHE A 136 -6.38 7.54 -16.96
N HIS A 137 -7.39 7.27 -17.79
CA HIS A 137 -7.25 6.35 -18.92
C HIS A 137 -6.23 6.83 -19.96
N GLN A 138 -6.18 8.14 -20.22
CA GLN A 138 -5.16 8.72 -21.11
C GLN A 138 -3.74 8.53 -20.56
N VAL A 139 -3.53 8.84 -19.27
CA VAL A 139 -2.23 8.66 -18.61
C VAL A 139 -1.79 7.20 -18.62
N LEU A 140 -2.73 6.25 -18.43
CA LEU A 140 -2.45 4.82 -18.57
C LEU A 140 -2.06 4.47 -20.01
N GLY A 141 -2.73 5.02 -21.03
CA GLY A 141 -2.40 4.80 -22.44
C GLY A 141 -0.96 5.18 -22.81
N GLU A 142 -0.41 6.20 -22.15
CA GLU A 142 0.99 6.65 -22.34
C GLU A 142 2.04 5.75 -21.63
N ILE A 143 1.60 4.76 -20.85
CA ILE A 143 2.48 3.78 -20.20
C ILE A 143 2.64 2.59 -21.14
N GLY A 144 3.88 2.13 -21.35
CA GLY A 144 4.15 0.96 -22.18
C GLY A 144 3.42 -0.30 -21.69
N VAL A 145 3.00 -1.14 -22.63
CA VAL A 145 2.08 -2.28 -22.43
C VAL A 145 2.49 -3.16 -21.24
N GLU A 146 3.75 -3.60 -21.17
CA GLU A 146 4.24 -4.45 -20.07
C GLU A 146 3.97 -3.86 -18.68
N LYS A 147 4.27 -2.57 -18.51
CA LYS A 147 4.07 -1.86 -17.24
C LYS A 147 2.60 -1.66 -16.93
N ARG A 148 1.79 -1.38 -17.96
CA ARG A 148 0.34 -1.22 -17.84
C ARG A 148 -0.35 -2.53 -17.46
N VAL A 149 0.11 -3.66 -18.02
CA VAL A 149 -0.33 -5.01 -17.66
C VAL A 149 -0.02 -5.30 -16.19
N ILE A 150 1.20 -5.03 -15.72
CA ILE A 150 1.56 -5.20 -14.29
C ILE A 150 0.61 -4.39 -13.39
N PHE A 151 0.37 -3.13 -13.74
CA PHE A 151 -0.53 -2.26 -12.98
C PHE A 151 -1.97 -2.79 -12.96
N LYS A 152 -2.55 -3.09 -14.13
CA LYS A 152 -3.93 -3.57 -14.24
C LYS A 152 -4.11 -4.95 -13.62
N LEU A 153 -3.13 -5.85 -13.73
CA LEU A 153 -3.16 -7.13 -13.01
C LEU A 153 -3.12 -6.95 -11.49
N SER A 154 -2.40 -5.95 -10.98
CA SER A 154 -2.36 -5.64 -9.54
C SER A 154 -3.71 -5.12 -9.02
N TYR A 155 -4.55 -4.55 -9.90
CA TYR A 155 -5.87 -4.01 -9.60
C TYR A 155 -6.97 -4.70 -10.44
N ILE A 156 -6.82 -6.00 -10.74
CA ILE A 156 -7.64 -6.73 -11.73
C ILE A 156 -9.11 -6.86 -11.33
N TYR A 157 -9.41 -6.65 -10.05
CA TYR A 157 -10.77 -6.58 -9.54
C TYR A 157 -11.49 -5.31 -10.03
N TYR A 158 -10.78 -4.19 -10.14
CA TYR A 158 -11.33 -2.89 -10.53
C TYR A 158 -11.09 -2.56 -12.01
N LEU A 159 -10.01 -3.10 -12.59
CA LEU A 159 -9.59 -2.79 -13.95
C LEU A 159 -9.76 -3.99 -14.87
N ASN A 160 -10.10 -3.69 -16.12
CA ASN A 160 -10.14 -4.67 -17.20
C ASN A 160 -8.88 -4.55 -18.06
N LEU A 161 -8.40 -5.69 -18.55
CA LEU A 161 -7.38 -5.73 -19.59
C LEU A 161 -8.04 -5.51 -20.96
N ASP A 162 -7.40 -4.72 -21.80
CA ASP A 162 -7.80 -4.55 -23.20
C ASP A 162 -7.20 -5.62 -24.12
N GLU A 163 -7.55 -5.59 -25.40
CA GLU A 163 -7.10 -6.58 -26.38
C GLU A 163 -5.58 -6.59 -26.56
N GLU A 164 -4.93 -5.41 -26.56
CA GLU A 164 -3.47 -5.28 -26.67
C GLU A 164 -2.77 -5.93 -25.47
N GLU A 165 -3.30 -5.72 -24.27
CA GLU A 165 -2.77 -6.27 -23.03
C GLU A 165 -2.99 -7.79 -22.90
N ILE A 166 -4.13 -8.29 -23.37
CA ILE A 166 -4.39 -9.73 -23.45
C ILE A 166 -3.42 -10.37 -24.46
N GLN A 167 -3.21 -9.73 -25.61
CA GLN A 167 -2.27 -10.21 -26.61
C GLN A 167 -0.84 -10.25 -26.07
N PHE A 168 -0.41 -9.22 -25.34
CA PHE A 168 0.88 -9.21 -24.64
C PHE A 168 1.00 -10.38 -23.65
N LEU A 169 -0.06 -10.69 -22.89
CA LEU A 169 -0.04 -11.84 -21.97
C LEU A 169 0.07 -13.17 -22.71
N ILE A 170 -0.60 -13.34 -23.85
CA ILE A 170 -0.48 -14.54 -24.69
C ILE A 170 0.97 -14.73 -25.13
N GLU A 171 1.59 -13.68 -25.65
CA GLU A 171 2.98 -13.71 -26.11
C GLU A 171 3.97 -13.99 -24.97
N LYS A 172 3.70 -13.43 -23.78
CA LYS A 172 4.58 -13.59 -22.62
C LYS A 172 4.47 -14.96 -21.96
N THR A 173 3.25 -15.51 -21.89
CA THR A 173 2.95 -16.74 -21.13
C THR A 173 2.82 -17.98 -22.00
N ASN A 174 2.66 -17.80 -23.31
CA ASN A 174 2.37 -18.85 -24.28
C ASN A 174 1.07 -19.63 -23.95
N LEU A 175 0.14 -19.00 -23.23
CA LEU A 175 -1.17 -19.55 -22.87
C LEU A 175 -2.25 -19.10 -23.85
N GLY A 176 -3.30 -19.91 -24.00
CA GLY A 176 -4.46 -19.55 -24.81
C GLY A 176 -5.32 -18.45 -24.16
N VAL A 177 -6.07 -17.70 -24.99
CA VAL A 177 -6.99 -16.63 -24.55
C VAL A 177 -7.94 -17.11 -23.44
N ASP A 178 -8.51 -18.32 -23.59
CA ASP A 178 -9.47 -18.86 -22.64
C ASP A 178 -8.84 -19.23 -21.30
N GLU A 179 -7.58 -19.65 -21.28
CA GLU A 179 -6.85 -19.95 -20.06
C GLU A 179 -6.51 -18.67 -19.29
N ILE A 180 -6.09 -17.61 -19.99
CA ILE A 180 -5.85 -16.29 -19.41
C ILE A 180 -7.15 -15.75 -18.81
N LYS A 181 -8.28 -15.82 -19.54
CA LYS A 181 -9.60 -15.41 -19.04
C LYS A 181 -10.00 -16.19 -17.79
N LYS A 182 -9.80 -17.52 -17.76
CA LYS A 182 -10.06 -18.35 -16.58
C LYS A 182 -9.20 -17.94 -15.39
N LYS A 183 -7.90 -17.67 -15.59
CA LYS A 183 -7.01 -17.18 -14.53
C LYS A 183 -7.47 -15.83 -13.98
N ILE A 184 -7.81 -14.87 -14.84
CA ILE A 184 -8.33 -13.56 -14.44
C ILE A 184 -9.63 -13.69 -13.64
N LEU A 185 -10.56 -14.54 -14.08
CA LEU A 185 -11.80 -14.82 -13.35
C LEU A 185 -11.52 -15.44 -11.98
N GLY A 186 -10.55 -16.35 -11.89
CA GLY A 186 -10.10 -16.92 -10.62
C GLY A 186 -9.58 -15.85 -9.66
N LEU A 187 -8.69 -14.97 -10.13
CA LEU A 187 -8.17 -13.85 -9.33
C LEU A 187 -9.29 -12.94 -8.83
N ARG A 188 -10.25 -12.59 -9.70
CA ARG A 188 -11.40 -11.76 -9.30
C ARG A 188 -12.27 -12.44 -8.24
N SER A 189 -12.51 -13.74 -8.38
CA SER A 189 -13.29 -14.50 -7.40
C SER A 189 -12.60 -14.55 -6.04
N GLU A 190 -11.29 -14.72 -6.01
CA GLU A 190 -10.51 -14.70 -4.77
C GLU A 190 -10.53 -13.31 -4.11
N LEU A 191 -10.39 -12.26 -4.92
CA LEU A 191 -10.42 -10.86 -4.46
C LEU A 191 -11.81 -10.40 -3.99
N SER A 192 -12.89 -11.03 -4.46
CA SER A 192 -14.26 -10.71 -4.05
C SER A 192 -14.44 -10.76 -2.53
N LYS A 193 -13.88 -11.78 -1.86
CA LYS A 193 -13.97 -11.91 -0.40
C LYS A 193 -13.24 -10.77 0.31
N ARG A 194 -12.06 -10.39 -0.19
CA ARG A 194 -11.27 -9.28 0.36
C ARG A 194 -11.98 -7.95 0.15
N GLU A 195 -12.68 -7.79 -0.97
CA GLU A 195 -13.51 -6.62 -1.22
C GLU A 195 -14.72 -6.54 -0.30
N GLU A 196 -15.42 -7.65 -0.04
CA GLU A 196 -16.49 -7.67 0.96
C GLU A 196 -15.99 -7.22 2.35
N GLU A 197 -14.78 -7.61 2.74
CA GLU A 197 -14.15 -7.14 3.98
C GLU A 197 -13.84 -5.64 3.94
N ASN A 198 -13.37 -5.12 2.80
CA ASN A 198 -13.13 -3.69 2.60
C ASN A 198 -14.43 -2.88 2.74
N ILE A 199 -15.50 -3.34 2.10
CA ILE A 199 -16.84 -2.73 2.19
C ILE A 199 -17.31 -2.71 3.65
N ARG A 200 -17.19 -3.82 4.38
CA ARG A 200 -17.52 -3.86 5.82
C ARG A 200 -16.70 -2.90 6.66
N MET A 201 -15.43 -2.65 6.29
CA MET A 201 -14.60 -1.67 6.96
C MET A 201 -15.03 -0.24 6.66
N GLU A 202 -15.46 0.07 5.43
CA GLU A 202 -16.08 1.36 5.06
C GLU A 202 -17.40 1.58 5.80
N ASP A 203 -18.29 0.58 5.82
CA ASP A 203 -19.54 0.63 6.59
C ASP A 203 -19.29 0.90 8.07
N LYS A 204 -18.19 0.36 8.63
CA LYS A 204 -17.77 0.63 10.00
C LYS A 204 -17.29 2.07 10.18
N ILE A 205 -16.60 2.67 9.21
CA ILE A 205 -16.24 4.10 9.25
C ILE A 205 -17.52 4.94 9.28
N THR A 206 -18.48 4.63 8.42
CA THR A 206 -19.78 5.32 8.34
C THR A 206 -20.58 5.15 9.62
N SER A 207 -20.69 3.92 10.15
CA SER A 207 -21.36 3.66 11.43
C SER A 207 -20.70 4.41 12.59
N LEU A 208 -19.37 4.47 12.64
CA LEU A 208 -18.66 5.26 13.66
C LEU A 208 -18.95 6.75 13.53
N TYR A 209 -19.08 7.27 12.31
CA TYR A 209 -19.47 8.65 12.06
C TYR A 209 -20.88 8.95 12.58
N LEU A 210 -21.87 8.14 12.21
CA LEU A 210 -23.25 8.29 12.68
C LEU A 210 -23.33 8.24 14.22
N ASN A 211 -22.63 7.29 14.85
CA ASN A 211 -22.53 7.20 16.31
C ASN A 211 -21.93 8.46 16.94
N ILE A 212 -20.91 9.07 16.31
CA ILE A 212 -20.31 10.31 16.79
C ILE A 212 -21.32 11.47 16.72
N LEU A 213 -22.09 11.57 15.63
CA LEU A 213 -23.14 12.58 15.49
C LEU A 213 -24.22 12.42 16.57
N GLU A 214 -24.72 11.21 16.78
CA GLU A 214 -25.70 10.93 17.84
C GLU A 214 -25.17 11.28 19.24
N LEU A 215 -23.92 10.93 19.54
CA LEU A 215 -23.29 11.24 20.82
C LEU A 215 -23.07 12.74 21.02
N LYS A 216 -22.73 13.47 19.96
CA LYS A 216 -22.65 14.94 19.99
C LYS A 216 -24.01 15.56 20.26
N GLU A 217 -25.05 15.10 19.58
CA GLU A 217 -26.41 15.58 19.80
C GLU A 217 -26.83 15.33 21.26
N LYS A 218 -26.64 14.10 21.77
CA LYS A 218 -26.87 13.76 23.19
C LYS A 218 -26.08 14.66 24.14
N GLN A 219 -24.81 14.92 23.85
CA GLN A 219 -23.98 15.83 24.66
C GLN A 219 -24.55 17.26 24.67
N THR A 220 -24.98 17.79 23.52
CA THR A 220 -25.60 19.13 23.45
C THR A 220 -26.92 19.21 24.21
N VAL A 221 -27.74 18.14 24.17
CA VAL A 221 -29.00 18.05 24.91
C VAL A 221 -28.76 17.95 26.42
N THR A 222 -27.79 17.14 26.86
CA THR A 222 -27.43 16.99 28.28
C THR A 222 -26.85 18.29 28.86
N VAL A 223 -25.98 18.97 28.10
CA VAL A 223 -25.44 20.30 28.48
C VAL A 223 -26.55 21.35 28.58
N LYS A 224 -27.59 21.29 27.72
CA LYS A 224 -28.74 22.20 27.77
C LYS A 224 -29.73 21.89 28.90
N LYS A 225 -29.93 20.61 29.28
CA LYS A 225 -30.94 20.19 30.27
C LYS A 225 -30.48 20.23 31.73
N ALA A 226 -29.19 19.99 32.01
CA ALA A 226 -28.67 20.00 33.38
C ALA A 226 -27.16 20.28 33.42
N PRO A 227 -26.73 21.53 33.67
CA PRO A 227 -25.30 21.90 33.75
C PRO A 227 -24.52 21.22 34.89
N LEU A 228 -25.22 20.52 35.80
CA LEU A 228 -24.71 20.05 37.10
C LEU A 228 -24.52 18.53 37.21
N LEU A 229 -24.47 17.78 36.09
CA LEU A 229 -24.13 16.35 36.07
C LEU A 229 -22.75 16.07 35.42
N PRO A 230 -21.62 16.38 36.10
CA PRO A 230 -20.27 16.20 35.57
C PRO A 230 -19.95 14.77 35.12
N GLN A 231 -20.49 13.76 35.83
CA GLN A 231 -20.18 12.36 35.57
C GLN A 231 -20.77 11.83 34.25
N GLU A 232 -21.92 12.33 33.82
CA GLU A 232 -22.55 11.91 32.55
C GLU A 232 -21.90 12.60 31.34
N ILE A 233 -21.48 13.86 31.53
CA ILE A 233 -20.73 14.64 30.54
C ILE A 233 -19.35 14.01 30.31
N ASP A 234 -18.68 13.54 31.37
CA ASP A 234 -17.37 12.89 31.27
C ASP A 234 -17.44 11.51 30.56
N LYS A 235 -18.45 10.68 30.91
CA LYS A 235 -18.69 9.40 30.22
C LYS A 235 -18.99 9.58 28.72
N THR A 236 -19.81 10.56 28.37
CA THR A 236 -20.15 10.87 26.97
C THR A 236 -18.92 11.37 26.20
N SER A 237 -18.09 12.21 26.84
CA SER A 237 -16.84 12.71 26.28
C SER A 237 -15.80 11.60 26.04
N GLN A 238 -15.67 10.67 26.99
CA GLN A 238 -14.78 9.53 26.86
C GLN A 238 -15.23 8.57 25.75
N ALA A 239 -16.54 8.32 25.63
CA ALA A 239 -17.12 7.53 24.54
C ALA A 239 -16.88 8.18 23.17
N LEU A 240 -17.08 9.50 23.06
CA LEU A 240 -16.76 10.28 21.87
C LEU A 240 -15.29 10.14 21.48
N LYS A 241 -14.35 10.38 22.41
CA LYS A 241 -12.91 10.24 22.17
C LYS A 241 -12.54 8.86 21.63
N LYS A 242 -13.07 7.80 22.23
CA LYS A 242 -12.83 6.42 21.78
C LYS A 242 -13.34 6.18 20.36
N LYS A 243 -14.55 6.66 20.02
CA LYS A 243 -15.15 6.51 18.69
C LYS A 243 -14.38 7.32 17.64
N TYR A 244 -13.94 8.52 17.97
CA TYR A 244 -13.06 9.33 17.14
C TYR A 244 -11.74 8.61 16.83
N GLU A 245 -11.08 8.05 17.84
CA GLU A 245 -9.82 7.36 17.64
C GLU A 245 -9.99 6.07 16.82
N GLN A 246 -11.09 5.34 17.01
CA GLN A 246 -11.45 4.19 16.17
C GLN A 246 -11.66 4.60 14.69
N ARG A 247 -12.42 5.67 14.44
CA ARG A 247 -12.67 6.18 13.09
C ARG A 247 -11.39 6.67 12.44
N LYS A 248 -10.56 7.41 13.18
CA LYS A 248 -9.25 7.88 12.72
C LYS A 248 -8.33 6.73 12.29
N LYS A 249 -8.25 5.66 13.09
CA LYS A 249 -7.43 4.48 12.75
C LYS A 249 -7.89 3.80 11.46
N LEU A 250 -9.19 3.73 11.20
CA LEU A 250 -9.73 3.18 9.96
C LEU A 250 -9.50 4.11 8.77
N LEU A 251 -9.70 5.41 8.93
CA LEU A 251 -9.40 6.41 7.89
C LEU A 251 -7.91 6.42 7.52
N GLU A 252 -7.00 6.28 8.48
CA GLU A 252 -5.58 6.11 8.20
C GLU A 252 -5.27 4.84 7.42
N LYS A 253 -6.01 3.75 7.67
CA LYS A 253 -5.87 2.52 6.89
C LYS A 253 -6.37 2.72 5.45
N ARG A 254 -7.52 3.35 5.29
CA ARG A 254 -8.09 3.71 3.98
C ARG A 254 -7.13 4.60 3.18
N LYS A 255 -6.60 5.67 3.78
CA LYS A 255 -5.60 6.58 3.14
C LYS A 255 -4.32 5.87 2.69
N LYS A 256 -3.98 4.73 3.30
CA LYS A 256 -2.83 3.88 2.91
C LYS A 256 -3.17 2.85 1.84
N GLY A 257 -4.39 2.84 1.31
CA GLY A 257 -4.83 1.88 0.29
C GLY A 257 -5.10 0.47 0.83
N HIS A 258 -5.19 0.28 2.16
CA HIS A 258 -5.50 -1.03 2.74
C HIS A 258 -6.93 -1.51 2.46
N PHE A 259 -7.79 -0.64 1.92
CA PHE A 259 -9.18 -0.93 1.58
C PHE A 259 -9.34 -1.22 0.08
N LEU A 260 -8.23 -1.50 -0.62
CA LEU A 260 -8.25 -1.94 -2.00
C LEU A 260 -7.96 -3.44 -2.06
N ALA A 261 -8.80 -4.18 -2.77
CA ALA A 261 -8.57 -5.57 -3.14
C ALA A 261 -7.48 -5.62 -4.22
N ARG A 262 -6.22 -5.67 -3.77
CA ARG A 262 -5.05 -5.83 -4.63
C ARG A 262 -4.76 -7.30 -4.86
N THR A 263 -4.44 -7.64 -6.10
CA THR A 263 -3.93 -8.96 -6.46
C THR A 263 -2.62 -9.19 -5.74
N PRO A 264 -2.42 -10.37 -5.13
CA PRO A 264 -1.14 -10.68 -4.51
C PRO A 264 0.02 -10.56 -5.49
N TYR A 265 1.15 -9.99 -5.05
CA TYR A 265 2.29 -9.77 -5.95
C TYR A 265 2.82 -11.07 -6.52
N ARG A 266 2.70 -12.18 -5.78
CA ARG A 266 3.04 -13.52 -6.25
C ARG A 266 2.23 -13.94 -7.47
N GLU A 267 0.91 -13.71 -7.47
CA GLU A 267 0.07 -14.11 -8.60
C GLU A 267 0.40 -13.32 -9.88
N VAL A 268 0.73 -12.02 -9.72
CA VAL A 268 1.18 -11.18 -10.83
C VAL A 268 2.57 -11.61 -11.33
N ALA A 269 3.47 -11.92 -10.40
CA ALA A 269 4.83 -12.38 -10.67
C ALA A 269 4.83 -13.72 -11.42
N ASP A 270 4.06 -14.69 -10.93
CA ASP A 270 3.90 -16.03 -11.51
C ASP A 270 3.30 -15.94 -12.91
N LEU A 271 2.30 -15.09 -13.11
CA LEU A 271 1.68 -14.92 -14.43
C LEU A 271 2.65 -14.32 -15.45
N LEU A 272 3.52 -13.39 -15.06
CA LEU A 272 4.42 -12.68 -15.98
C LEU A 272 5.83 -13.28 -16.07
N GLY A 273 6.14 -14.28 -15.25
CA GLY A 273 7.48 -14.86 -15.16
C GLY A 273 8.52 -13.86 -14.64
N ILE A 274 8.13 -12.98 -13.72
CA ILE A 274 9.00 -11.98 -13.09
C ILE A 274 9.04 -12.20 -11.57
N THR A 275 9.89 -11.46 -10.85
CA THR A 275 9.95 -11.56 -9.38
C THR A 275 8.90 -10.66 -8.71
N GLU A 276 8.42 -11.04 -7.53
CA GLU A 276 7.50 -10.22 -6.71
C GLU A 276 8.08 -8.82 -6.42
N GLY A 277 9.41 -8.74 -6.24
CA GLY A 277 10.09 -7.46 -6.07
C GLY A 277 10.03 -6.56 -7.30
N ASN A 278 10.10 -7.13 -8.50
CA ASN A 278 9.93 -6.40 -9.75
C ASN A 278 8.50 -5.84 -9.88
N VAL A 279 7.49 -6.64 -9.52
CA VAL A 279 6.09 -6.18 -9.43
C VAL A 279 5.99 -4.98 -8.49
N SER A 280 6.53 -5.11 -7.26
CA SER A 280 6.49 -4.06 -6.25
C SER A 280 7.12 -2.74 -6.72
N VAL A 281 8.33 -2.79 -7.27
CA VAL A 281 9.07 -1.60 -7.71
C VAL A 281 8.42 -0.96 -8.93
N THR A 282 7.97 -1.78 -9.87
CA THR A 282 7.25 -1.29 -11.04
C THR A 282 5.96 -0.60 -10.62
N LEU A 283 5.18 -1.21 -9.74
CA LEU A 283 3.92 -0.64 -9.25
C LEU A 283 4.13 0.70 -8.55
N LEU A 284 5.12 0.81 -7.64
CA LEU A 284 5.45 2.07 -6.98
C LEU A 284 5.76 3.18 -8.00
N ARG A 285 6.70 2.91 -8.92
CA ARG A 285 7.12 3.91 -9.93
C ARG A 285 5.97 4.33 -10.83
N LEU A 286 5.06 3.42 -11.16
CA LEU A 286 3.87 3.72 -11.93
C LEU A 286 2.88 4.57 -11.15
N ILE A 287 2.62 4.24 -9.88
CA ILE A 287 1.77 5.03 -9.00
C ILE A 287 2.32 6.46 -8.89
N GLU A 288 3.63 6.62 -8.62
CA GLU A 288 4.26 7.94 -8.55
C GLU A 288 4.16 8.71 -9.87
N LYS A 289 4.33 8.03 -11.01
CA LYS A 289 4.22 8.64 -12.34
C LYS A 289 2.78 9.06 -12.63
N ILE A 290 1.81 8.21 -12.31
CA ILE A 290 0.37 8.48 -12.47
C ILE A 290 -0.02 9.65 -11.56
N GLN A 291 0.36 9.65 -10.29
CA GLN A 291 0.11 10.76 -9.35
C GLN A 291 0.69 12.09 -9.85
N LYS A 292 1.93 12.09 -10.36
CA LYS A 292 2.56 13.30 -10.92
C LYS A 292 1.83 13.81 -12.16
N LYS A 293 1.34 12.91 -13.03
CA LYS A 293 0.64 13.26 -14.27
C LYS A 293 -0.82 13.66 -14.06
N LEU A 294 -1.47 13.06 -13.06
CA LEU A 294 -2.81 13.44 -12.64
C LEU A 294 -2.85 14.76 -11.87
N LYS A 295 -1.69 15.26 -11.39
CA LYS A 295 -1.53 16.49 -10.61
C LYS A 295 -2.62 16.68 -9.55
N PHE A 296 -2.34 16.23 -8.32
CA PHE A 296 -2.92 16.79 -7.09
C PHE A 296 -2.39 18.23 -6.85
N SER A 297 -2.65 19.13 -7.80
CA SER A 297 -2.50 20.58 -7.61
C SER A 297 -3.83 21.21 -7.96
N GLU A 298 -4.50 21.80 -6.96
CA GLU A 298 -5.79 22.51 -7.01
C GLU A 298 -7.06 21.78 -6.49
N LEU A 299 -6.94 20.91 -5.49
CA LEU A 299 -8.09 20.50 -4.64
C LEU A 299 -7.81 20.64 -3.13
N SER A 300 -6.86 21.50 -2.78
CA SER A 300 -6.56 21.84 -1.38
C SER A 300 -6.48 23.35 -1.19
N GLU A 301 -7.53 24.05 -1.60
CA GLU A 301 -7.94 25.33 -0.99
C GLU A 301 -9.29 25.13 -0.28
#